data_AF-A0A3E4TKU0-F1
#
_entry.id   AF-A0A3E4TKU0-F1
#
_cell.length_a   1.000
_cell.length_b   1.000
_cell.length_c   1.000
_cell.angle_alpha   90.00
_cell.angle_beta   90.00
_cell.angle_gamma   90.00
#
_symmetry.space_group_name_H-M   'P 1'
#
loop_
_entity.id
_entity.type
_entity.pdbx_description
1 polymer ?
#
loop_
_entity_poly.entity_id
_entity_poly.type
_entity_poly.pdbx_seq_one_letter_code
_entity_poly.pdbx_strand_id
1 'polypeptide(L)'
;MGNKNYKKTSLYDDSLGKLFWKSGMIGLIILAFAELIILFVCIYSGYDKQDTPVLLLLMWAFGMVFLYLRTILSLLQVLRQQATIGIRWRDRADFDKPEYERDWYVMFDGGGFLLYHRNYIQKILRTLKEDQRSGDNHTREQWYTLFFEDITGKQRKIKFSSTALERDFRKWYKRENKHKAHTLDKGHSS
;
A
#
# COMPACT_ATOMS: atom_id res chain seq x y z
N MET A 1 18.82 0.74 33.96
CA MET A 1 17.46 1.01 33.43
C MET A 1 17.39 0.44 32.01
N GLY A 2 16.58 -0.59 31.81
CA GLY A 2 16.54 -1.37 30.56
C GLY A 2 16.11 -0.52 29.38
N ASN A 3 16.96 -0.48 28.35
CA ASN A 3 16.70 0.14 27.08
C ASN A 3 15.58 -0.65 26.40
N LYS A 4 14.33 -0.19 26.54
CA LYS A 4 13.18 -0.74 25.81
C LYS A 4 13.36 -0.34 24.35
N ASN A 5 14.12 -1.14 23.61
CA ASN A 5 14.05 -1.15 22.15
C ASN A 5 12.59 -1.46 21.80
N TYR A 6 11.80 -0.42 21.53
CA TYR A 6 10.50 -0.55 20.89
C TYR A 6 10.77 -1.23 19.56
N LYS A 7 10.56 -2.55 19.51
CA LYS A 7 10.65 -3.34 18.28
C LYS A 7 9.60 -2.77 17.35
N LYS A 8 10.04 -1.92 16.40
CA LYS A 8 9.15 -1.28 15.42
C LYS A 8 8.40 -2.40 14.72
N THR A 9 7.08 -2.46 14.93
CA THR A 9 6.25 -3.54 14.40
C THR A 9 6.40 -3.54 12.88
N SER A 10 6.96 -4.60 12.32
CA SER A 10 7.16 -4.69 10.88
C SER A 10 5.80 -4.93 10.22
N LEU A 11 5.53 -4.30 9.07
CA LEU A 11 4.32 -4.58 8.28
C LEU A 11 4.24 -6.06 7.86
N TYR A 12 5.40 -6.71 7.83
CA TYR A 12 5.53 -8.14 7.59
C TYR A 12 5.06 -9.01 8.76
N ASP A 13 4.75 -8.47 9.93
CA ASP A 13 4.15 -9.27 11.01
C ASP A 13 2.62 -9.31 10.91
N ASP A 14 2.05 -8.51 9.99
CA ASP A 14 0.62 -8.37 9.84
C ASP A 14 0.05 -9.39 8.82
N SER A 15 -1.11 -9.97 9.16
CA SER A 15 -1.92 -10.73 8.22
C SER A 15 -2.46 -9.82 7.12
N LEU A 16 -2.88 -10.40 5.99
CA LEU A 16 -3.45 -9.62 4.89
C LEU A 16 -4.68 -8.80 5.33
N GLY A 17 -5.52 -9.38 6.20
CA GLY A 17 -6.66 -8.66 6.78
C GLY A 17 -6.23 -7.52 7.70
N LYS A 18 -5.15 -7.68 8.47
CA LYS A 18 -4.63 -6.62 9.33
C LYS A 18 -3.99 -5.48 8.53
N LEU A 19 -3.32 -5.79 7.41
CA LEU A 19 -2.85 -4.79 6.46
C LEU A 19 -4.02 -4.01 5.84
N PHE A 20 -5.08 -4.70 5.44
CA PHE A 20 -6.31 -4.08 4.92
C PHE A 20 -6.93 -3.11 5.92
N TRP A 21 -7.15 -3.52 7.18
CA TRP A 21 -7.73 -2.64 8.18
C TRP A 21 -6.82 -1.46 8.52
N LYS A 22 -5.51 -1.69 8.63
CA LYS A 22 -4.54 -0.63 8.95
C LYS A 22 -4.45 0.44 7.86
N SER A 23 -4.58 0.11 6.58
CA SER A 23 -4.44 1.11 5.51
C SER A 23 -5.56 2.14 5.50
N GLY A 24 -6.78 1.76 5.89
CA GLY A 24 -7.93 2.68 5.96
C GLY A 24 -8.13 3.35 7.33
N MET A 25 -7.53 2.81 8.41
CA MET A 25 -7.79 3.22 9.78
C MET A 25 -7.46 4.69 10.07
N ILE A 26 -6.37 5.24 9.51
CA ILE A 26 -6.03 6.66 9.71
C ILE A 26 -7.13 7.56 9.15
N GLY A 27 -7.66 7.22 7.97
CA GLY A 27 -8.79 7.94 7.38
C GLY A 27 -10.04 7.89 8.24
N LEU A 28 -10.35 6.73 8.83
CA LEU A 28 -11.50 6.58 9.72
C LEU A 28 -11.38 7.41 11.00
N ILE A 29 -10.18 7.49 11.56
CA ILE A 29 -9.92 8.32 12.73
C ILE A 29 -10.18 9.79 12.38
N ILE A 30 -9.69 10.26 11.23
CA ILE A 30 -9.93 11.63 10.76
C ILE A 30 -11.43 11.88 10.55
N LEU A 31 -12.14 10.95 9.91
CA LEU A 31 -13.59 11.04 9.70
C LEU A 31 -14.35 11.13 11.03
N ALA A 32 -13.99 10.31 12.02
CA ALA A 32 -14.59 10.36 13.36
C ALA A 32 -14.39 11.71 14.03
N PHE A 33 -13.19 12.29 13.94
CA PHE A 33 -12.94 13.64 14.46
C PHE A 33 -13.76 14.71 13.73
N ALA A 34 -13.88 14.61 12.40
CA ALA A 34 -14.72 15.52 11.62
C ALA A 34 -16.20 15.45 12.03
N GLU A 35 -16.71 14.24 12.26
CA GLU A 35 -18.09 14.03 12.75
C GLU A 35 -18.31 14.61 14.15
N LEU A 36 -17.35 14.45 15.07
CA LEU A 36 -17.43 15.05 16.40
C LEU A 36 -17.50 16.59 16.33
N ILE A 37 -16.74 17.21 15.41
CA ILE A 37 -16.79 18.66 15.18
C ILE A 37 -18.16 19.07 14.64
N ILE A 38 -18.68 18.36 13.63
CA ILE A 38 -20.00 18.65 13.06
C ILE A 38 -21.10 18.50 14.11
N LEU A 39 -21.06 17.42 14.90
CA LEU A 39 -21.99 17.21 15.99
C LEU A 39 -21.96 18.37 17.00
N PHE A 40 -20.76 18.83 17.39
CA PHE A 40 -20.60 19.97 18.29
C PHE A 40 -21.22 21.26 17.72
N VAL A 41 -20.99 21.53 16.43
CA VAL A 41 -21.55 22.70 15.73
C VAL A 41 -23.08 22.62 15.64
N CYS A 42 -23.64 21.44 15.33
CA CYS A 42 -25.08 21.21 15.27
C CYS A 42 -25.75 21.44 16.64
N ILE A 43 -25.13 20.96 17.72
CA ILE A 43 -25.62 21.17 19.09
C ILE A 43 -25.63 22.67 19.44
N TYR A 44 -24.55 23.40 19.13
CA TYR A 44 -24.42 24.80 19.50
C TYR A 44 -25.29 25.73 18.64
N SER A 45 -25.46 25.40 17.36
CA SER A 45 -26.27 26.20 16.40
C SER A 45 -27.78 25.96 16.53
N GLY A 46 -28.21 25.05 17.42
CA GLY A 46 -29.62 24.70 17.58
C GLY A 46 -30.21 24.00 16.35
N TYR A 47 -29.39 23.29 15.57
CA TYR A 47 -29.83 22.54 14.40
C TYR A 47 -30.78 21.39 14.81
N ASP A 48 -31.64 20.96 13.88
CA ASP A 48 -32.65 19.94 14.19
C ASP A 48 -31.99 18.62 14.64
N LYS A 49 -32.41 18.16 15.83
CA LYS A 49 -31.87 16.96 16.49
C LYS A 49 -32.35 15.68 15.81
N GLN A 50 -33.42 15.72 15.00
CA GLN A 50 -33.90 14.54 14.28
C GLN A 50 -33.07 14.22 13.04
N ASP A 51 -32.63 15.24 12.29
CA ASP A 51 -31.90 15.06 11.02
C ASP A 51 -30.38 14.89 11.21
N THR A 52 -29.83 15.47 12.28
CA THR A 52 -28.41 15.37 12.62
C THR A 52 -27.86 13.93 12.64
N PRO A 53 -28.49 12.94 13.33
CA PRO A 53 -27.98 11.57 13.35
C PRO A 53 -28.04 10.88 11.98
N VAL A 54 -29.06 11.19 11.16
CA VAL A 54 -29.17 10.63 9.81
C VAL A 54 -28.05 11.15 8.92
N LEU A 55 -27.76 12.46 8.99
CA LEU A 55 -26.65 13.08 8.27
C LEU A 55 -25.31 12.46 8.65
N LEU A 56 -25.02 12.32 9.96
CA LEU A 56 -23.79 11.71 10.44
C LEU A 56 -23.65 10.25 9.96
N LEU A 57 -24.73 9.47 10.03
CA LEU A 57 -24.71 8.08 9.55
C LEU A 57 -24.42 7.98 8.05
N LEU A 58 -25.03 8.85 7.23
CA LEU A 58 -24.74 8.91 5.80
C LEU A 58 -23.29 9.31 5.54
N MET A 59 -22.78 10.32 6.25
CA MET A 59 -21.39 10.76 6.12
C MET A 59 -20.41 9.65 6.49
N TRP A 60 -20.70 8.89 7.56
CA TRP A 60 -19.92 7.72 7.95
C TRP A 60 -19.94 6.63 6.86
N ALA A 61 -21.13 6.30 6.34
CA ALA A 61 -21.28 5.27 5.32
C ALA A 61 -20.54 5.62 4.03
N PHE A 62 -20.72 6.85 3.52
CA PHE A 62 -20.01 7.31 2.32
C PHE A 62 -18.51 7.46 2.56
N GLY A 63 -18.11 7.96 3.73
CA GLY A 63 -16.71 8.09 4.13
C GLY A 63 -16.02 6.73 4.19
N MET A 64 -16.65 5.72 4.78
CA MET A 64 -16.17 4.34 4.79
C MET A 64 -15.93 3.80 3.38
N VAL A 65 -16.91 3.97 2.48
CA VAL A 65 -16.79 3.53 1.08
C VAL A 65 -15.61 4.23 0.40
N PHE A 66 -15.50 5.55 0.53
CA PHE A 66 -14.44 6.32 -0.13
C PHE A 66 -13.04 5.97 0.40
N LEU A 67 -12.88 5.90 1.72
CA LEU A 67 -11.60 5.61 2.37
C LEU A 67 -11.11 4.18 2.12
N TYR A 68 -12.03 3.21 2.05
CA TYR A 68 -11.66 1.81 1.78
C TYR A 68 -11.64 1.45 0.31
N LEU A 69 -12.14 2.28 -0.60
CA LEU A 69 -12.15 1.97 -2.04
C LEU A 69 -10.76 1.59 -2.55
N ARG A 70 -9.75 2.41 -2.24
CA ARG A 70 -8.37 2.14 -2.66
C ARG A 70 -7.77 0.92 -1.96
N THR A 71 -8.12 0.72 -0.69
CA THR A 71 -7.72 -0.44 0.10
C THR A 71 -8.30 -1.75 -0.47
N ILE A 72 -9.54 -1.72 -0.95
CA ILE A 72 -10.20 -2.85 -1.65
C ILE A 72 -9.48 -3.15 -2.97
N LEU A 73 -9.14 -2.12 -3.75
CA LEU A 73 -8.38 -2.29 -5.00
C LEU A 73 -7.02 -2.94 -4.75
N SER A 74 -6.31 -2.51 -3.69
CA SER A 74 -5.07 -3.16 -3.23
C SER A 74 -5.28 -4.64 -2.90
N LEU A 75 -6.34 -4.97 -2.15
CA LEU A 75 -6.65 -6.36 -1.81
C LEU A 75 -6.94 -7.21 -3.05
N LEU A 76 -7.78 -6.72 -3.96
CA LEU A 76 -8.10 -7.42 -5.22
C LEU A 76 -6.86 -7.67 -6.07
N GLN A 77 -5.95 -6.70 -6.13
CA GLN A 77 -4.67 -6.84 -6.82
C GLN A 77 -3.80 -7.93 -6.20
N VAL A 78 -3.73 -8.02 -4.87
CA VAL A 78 -3.01 -9.09 -4.16
C VAL A 78 -3.63 -10.45 -4.44
N LEU A 79 -4.96 -10.57 -4.34
CA LEU A 79 -5.66 -11.85 -4.57
C LEU A 79 -5.42 -12.36 -5.99
N ARG A 80 -5.48 -11.48 -6.99
CA ARG A 80 -5.16 -11.83 -8.39
C ARG A 80 -3.72 -12.28 -8.56
N GLN A 81 -2.78 -11.59 -7.93
CA GLN A 81 -1.37 -11.97 -7.94
C GLN A 81 -1.17 -13.35 -7.29
N GLN A 82 -1.75 -13.59 -6.11
CA GLN A 82 -1.65 -14.88 -5.40
C GLN A 82 -2.25 -16.03 -6.23
N ALA A 83 -3.39 -15.80 -6.89
CA ALA A 83 -3.99 -16.77 -7.79
C ALA A 83 -3.10 -17.06 -9.01
N THR A 84 -2.37 -16.06 -9.49
CA THR A 84 -1.49 -16.19 -10.68
C THR A 84 -0.21 -16.95 -10.36
N ILE A 85 0.43 -16.67 -9.21
CA ILE A 85 1.72 -17.28 -8.84
C ILE A 85 1.59 -18.52 -7.95
N GLY A 86 0.40 -18.79 -7.40
CA GLY A 86 0.15 -19.91 -6.48
C GLY A 86 0.71 -19.76 -5.08
N ILE A 87 1.32 -18.62 -4.74
CA ILE A 87 1.97 -18.36 -3.45
C ILE A 87 1.11 -17.37 -2.66
N ARG A 88 0.69 -17.75 -1.45
CA ARG A 88 -0.11 -16.89 -0.57
C ARG A 88 0.78 -16.08 0.37
N TRP A 89 0.33 -14.88 0.73
CA TRP A 89 0.99 -14.04 1.74
C TRP A 89 1.13 -14.74 3.10
N ARG A 90 0.18 -15.61 3.45
CA ARG A 90 0.23 -16.36 4.72
C ARG A 90 1.32 -17.43 4.73
N ASP A 91 1.69 -17.97 3.58
CA ASP A 91 2.53 -19.17 3.43
C ASP A 91 4.00 -18.81 3.13
N ARG A 92 4.37 -17.56 3.37
CA ARG A 92 5.73 -17.06 3.17
C ARG A 92 6.69 -17.70 4.17
N ALA A 93 7.92 -17.95 3.72
CA ALA A 93 8.97 -18.61 4.51
C ALA A 93 10.18 -17.69 4.76
N ASP A 94 10.08 -16.41 4.38
CA ASP A 94 11.16 -15.43 4.37
C ASP A 94 11.21 -14.56 5.63
N PHE A 95 10.61 -15.01 6.74
CA PHE A 95 10.54 -14.25 7.99
C PHE A 95 11.92 -13.88 8.56
N ASP A 96 12.89 -14.79 8.44
CA ASP A 96 14.24 -14.62 8.98
C ASP A 96 15.13 -13.71 8.12
N LYS A 97 14.72 -13.44 6.87
CA LYS A 97 15.45 -12.55 5.96
C LYS A 97 15.18 -11.09 6.34
N PRO A 98 16.16 -10.18 6.17
CA PRO A 98 15.91 -8.75 6.29
C PRO A 98 14.91 -8.27 5.23
N GLU A 99 14.12 -7.24 5.54
CA GLU A 99 12.97 -6.81 4.71
C GLU A 99 13.30 -6.61 3.23
N TYR A 100 14.49 -6.08 2.93
CA TYR A 100 14.93 -5.82 1.56
C TYR A 100 15.31 -7.11 0.77
N GLU A 101 15.51 -8.25 1.45
CA GLU A 101 15.81 -9.56 0.85
C GLU A 101 14.57 -10.46 0.74
N ARG A 102 13.48 -10.12 1.43
CA ARG A 102 12.21 -10.84 1.40
C ARG A 102 11.63 -10.92 -0.01
N ASP A 103 10.95 -12.01 -0.29
CA ASP A 103 10.35 -12.33 -1.60
C ASP A 103 9.09 -11.51 -1.85
N TRP A 104 8.50 -10.98 -0.78
CA TRP A 104 7.41 -10.04 -0.81
C TRP A 104 7.86 -8.62 -0.47
N TYR A 105 7.35 -7.64 -1.20
CA TYR A 105 7.40 -6.22 -0.87
C TYR A 105 6.08 -5.82 -0.22
N VAL A 106 6.11 -5.18 0.95
CA VAL A 106 4.90 -4.62 1.59
C VAL A 106 5.12 -3.17 2.04
N MET A 107 4.16 -2.29 1.76
CA MET A 107 4.20 -0.89 2.18
C MET A 107 2.81 -0.24 2.12
N PHE A 108 2.56 0.79 2.95
CA PHE A 108 1.39 1.67 2.78
C PHE A 108 1.72 2.83 1.83
N ASP A 109 0.88 3.06 0.83
CA ASP A 109 1.04 4.20 -0.07
C ASP A 109 -0.30 4.66 -0.67
N GLY A 110 -0.45 5.99 -0.77
CA GLY A 110 -1.58 6.67 -1.38
C GLY A 110 -2.97 6.37 -0.80
N GLY A 111 -3.08 5.87 0.44
CA GLY A 111 -4.36 5.49 1.05
C GLY A 111 -4.76 4.02 0.82
N GLY A 112 -3.81 3.19 0.40
CA GLY A 112 -3.94 1.73 0.39
C GLY A 112 -2.64 1.07 0.81
N PHE A 113 -2.45 -0.18 0.40
CA PHE A 113 -1.20 -0.90 0.58
C PHE A 113 -0.71 -1.49 -0.74
N LEU A 114 0.60 -1.57 -0.89
CA LEU A 114 1.28 -2.26 -1.96
C LEU A 114 1.78 -3.59 -1.40
N LEU A 115 1.40 -4.69 -2.01
CA LEU A 115 1.91 -6.01 -1.66
C LEU A 115 2.21 -6.81 -2.94
N TYR A 116 3.50 -6.98 -3.23
CA TYR A 116 3.99 -7.60 -4.46
C TYR A 116 4.94 -8.74 -4.17
N HIS A 117 4.77 -9.87 -4.85
CA HIS A 117 5.76 -10.93 -4.85
C HIS A 117 6.72 -10.71 -6.01
N ARG A 118 8.02 -10.94 -5.82
CA ARG A 118 9.02 -10.77 -6.88
C ARG A 118 8.71 -11.57 -8.15
N ASN A 119 8.45 -12.88 -8.01
CA ASN A 119 8.03 -13.76 -9.11
C ASN A 119 6.81 -13.29 -9.92
N TYR A 120 5.96 -12.42 -9.37
CA TYR A 120 4.84 -11.87 -10.15
C TYR A 120 5.30 -10.85 -11.20
N ILE A 121 6.46 -10.24 -11.00
CA ILE A 121 7.02 -9.18 -11.84
C ILE A 121 8.08 -9.80 -12.74
N GLN A 122 7.78 -9.91 -14.04
CA GLN A 122 8.72 -10.44 -15.02
C GLN A 122 9.85 -9.45 -15.30
N LYS A 123 9.51 -8.19 -15.62
CA LYS A 123 10.47 -7.10 -15.81
C LYS A 123 9.86 -5.73 -15.57
N ILE A 124 10.67 -4.80 -15.09
CA ILE A 124 10.29 -3.39 -15.01
C ILE A 124 10.57 -2.74 -16.37
N LEU A 125 9.56 -2.09 -16.95
CA LEU A 125 9.62 -1.47 -18.27
C LEU A 125 10.13 -0.03 -18.21
N ARG A 126 9.47 0.83 -17.42
CA ARG A 126 9.79 2.26 -17.29
C ARG A 126 9.12 2.88 -16.06
N THR A 127 9.57 4.06 -15.65
CA THR A 127 8.84 4.93 -14.70
C THR A 127 8.53 6.26 -15.39
N LEU A 128 7.28 6.70 -15.31
CA LEU A 128 6.87 8.04 -15.72
C LEU A 128 6.67 8.90 -14.47
N LYS A 129 7.19 10.13 -14.51
CA LYS A 129 6.86 11.16 -13.52
C LYS A 129 5.61 11.86 -14.01
N GLU A 130 4.53 11.76 -13.24
CA GLU A 130 3.28 12.47 -13.47
C GLU A 130 3.28 13.69 -12.56
N ASP A 131 3.36 14.89 -13.14
CA ASP A 131 3.10 16.12 -12.40
C ASP A 131 1.58 16.29 -12.27
N GLN A 132 1.06 16.24 -11.04
CA GLN A 132 -0.32 16.61 -10.79
C GLN A 132 -0.37 18.15 -10.72
N ARG A 133 -0.89 18.80 -11.77
CA ARG A 133 -1.29 20.20 -11.67
C ARG A 133 -2.49 20.27 -10.73
N SER A 134 -2.25 20.56 -9.45
CA SER A 134 -3.29 21.06 -8.57
C SER A 134 -3.67 22.47 -9.05
N GLY A 135 -4.95 22.83 -8.95
CA GLY A 135 -5.50 24.11 -9.44
C GLY A 135 -4.81 25.36 -8.87
N ASP A 136 -4.11 25.22 -7.75
CA ASP A 136 -3.23 26.25 -7.19
C ASP A 136 -1.75 25.94 -7.48
N ASN A 137 -1.07 26.91 -8.09
CA ASN A 137 0.34 26.88 -8.52
C ASN A 137 1.38 26.72 -7.38
N HIS A 138 1.00 26.26 -6.19
CA HIS A 138 1.86 26.31 -4.99
C HIS A 138 2.31 24.94 -4.48
N THR A 139 1.71 23.83 -4.95
CA THR A 139 2.14 22.48 -4.58
C THR A 139 2.10 21.54 -5.79
N ARG A 140 3.28 21.27 -6.36
CA ARG A 140 3.45 20.20 -7.36
C ARG A 140 3.54 18.86 -6.65
N GLU A 141 2.41 18.19 -6.47
CA GLU A 141 2.45 16.78 -6.08
C GLU A 141 2.94 15.94 -7.26
N GLN A 142 4.09 15.30 -7.11
CA GLN A 142 4.69 14.46 -8.14
C GLN A 142 4.39 13.01 -7.84
N TRP A 143 3.65 12.36 -8.75
CA TRP A 143 3.37 10.94 -8.66
C TRP A 143 4.32 10.19 -9.60
N TYR A 144 4.71 8.99 -9.20
CA TYR A 144 5.65 8.17 -9.96
C TYR A 144 4.94 6.90 -10.40
N THR A 145 4.64 6.79 -11.69
CA THR A 145 3.98 5.60 -12.25
C THR A 145 5.04 4.67 -12.82
N LEU A 146 5.28 3.55 -12.14
CA LEU A 146 6.16 2.47 -12.60
C LEU A 146 5.35 1.47 -13.41
N PHE A 147 5.77 1.23 -14.66
CA PHE A 147 5.22 0.20 -15.53
C PHE A 147 6.08 -1.05 -15.48
N PHE A 148 5.44 -2.20 -15.38
CA PHE A 148 6.10 -3.51 -15.36
C PHE A 148 5.27 -4.51 -16.16
N GLU A 149 5.92 -5.58 -16.58
CA GLU A 149 5.27 -6.76 -17.18
C GLU A 149 5.07 -7.80 -16.09
N ASP A 150 3.83 -8.27 -15.92
CA ASP A 150 3.54 -9.37 -15.00
C ASP A 150 3.96 -10.72 -15.58
N ILE A 151 3.97 -11.78 -14.76
CA ILE A 151 4.36 -13.14 -15.18
C ILE A 151 3.52 -13.70 -16.36
N THR A 152 2.36 -13.11 -16.66
CA THR A 152 1.52 -13.49 -17.80
C THR A 152 1.82 -12.69 -19.07
N GLY A 153 2.85 -11.84 -19.05
CA GLY A 153 3.21 -10.95 -20.15
C GLY A 153 2.36 -9.67 -20.24
N LYS A 154 1.47 -9.42 -19.26
CA LYS A 154 0.58 -8.24 -19.31
C LYS A 154 1.26 -7.03 -18.69
N GLN A 155 1.17 -5.90 -19.37
CA GLN A 155 1.65 -4.63 -18.82
C GLN A 155 0.74 -4.14 -17.69
N ARG A 156 1.36 -3.84 -16.55
CA ARG A 156 0.75 -3.33 -15.32
C ARG A 156 1.43 -2.04 -14.89
N LYS A 157 0.79 -1.32 -13.96
CA LYS A 157 1.32 -0.08 -13.40
C LYS A 157 1.20 -0.06 -11.88
N ILE A 158 2.17 0.57 -11.22
CA ILE A 158 2.21 0.88 -9.79
C ILE A 158 2.36 2.39 -9.67
N LYS A 159 1.56 3.03 -8.82
CA LYS A 159 1.67 4.47 -8.54
C LYS A 159 2.31 4.66 -7.18
N PHE A 160 3.37 5.45 -7.13
CA PHE A 160 4.05 5.85 -5.91
C PHE A 160 3.82 7.33 -5.61
N SER A 161 3.57 7.67 -4.35
CA SER A 161 3.43 9.06 -3.90
C SER A 161 4.76 9.82 -3.81
N SER A 162 5.90 9.12 -3.81
CA SER A 162 7.22 9.76 -3.77
C SER A 162 8.30 8.96 -4.48
N THR A 163 9.38 9.66 -4.85
CA THR A 163 10.56 9.04 -5.47
C THR A 163 11.27 8.06 -4.53
N ALA A 164 11.21 8.27 -3.21
CA ALA A 164 11.88 7.41 -2.25
C ALA A 164 11.27 6.00 -2.28
N LEU A 165 9.94 5.91 -2.25
CA LEU A 165 9.22 4.63 -2.30
C LEU A 165 9.46 3.90 -3.62
N GLU A 166 9.45 4.64 -4.73
CA GLU A 166 9.75 4.07 -6.05
C GLU A 166 11.16 3.49 -6.13
N ARG A 167 12.16 4.20 -5.59
CA ARG A 167 13.55 3.72 -5.54
C ARG A 167 13.69 2.50 -4.64
N ASP A 168 13.01 2.47 -3.50
CA ASP A 168 13.07 1.35 -2.57
C ASP A 168 12.46 0.10 -3.17
N PHE A 169 11.32 0.23 -3.86
CA PHE A 169 10.73 -0.85 -4.65
C PHE A 169 11.70 -1.38 -5.72
N ARG A 170 12.36 -0.48 -6.47
CA ARG A 170 13.34 -0.88 -7.49
C ARG A 170 14.55 -1.61 -6.89
N LYS A 171 15.05 -1.15 -5.74
CA LYS A 171 16.16 -1.82 -5.03
C LYS A 171 15.76 -3.22 -4.60
N TRP A 172 14.56 -3.36 -4.03
CA TRP A 172 14.00 -4.66 -3.64
C TRP A 172 13.88 -5.61 -4.84
N TYR A 173 13.40 -5.14 -6.00
CA TYR A 173 13.28 -5.96 -7.21
C TYR A 173 14.64 -6.40 -7.78
N LYS A 174 15.60 -5.47 -7.91
CA LYS A 174 16.91 -5.75 -8.53
C LYS A 174 17.77 -6.78 -7.77
N ARG A 175 17.56 -6.96 -6.47
CA ARG A 175 18.42 -7.82 -5.64
C ARG A 175 18.26 -9.32 -5.96
N GLU A 176 17.10 -9.74 -6.44
CA GLU A 176 16.90 -11.12 -6.92
C GLU A 176 17.70 -11.42 -8.20
N ASN A 177 17.79 -10.45 -9.12
CA ASN A 177 18.57 -10.64 -10.35
C ASN A 177 20.06 -10.86 -10.06
N LYS A 178 20.59 -10.24 -9.00
CA LYS A 178 21.97 -10.50 -8.56
C LYS A 178 22.13 -11.90 -7.98
N HIS A 179 21.18 -12.38 -7.17
CA HIS A 179 21.25 -13.74 -6.62
C HIS A 179 21.03 -14.82 -7.68
N LYS A 180 20.05 -14.67 -8.58
CA LYS A 180 19.80 -15.61 -9.70
C LYS A 180 21.01 -15.70 -10.64
N ALA A 181 21.62 -14.57 -10.99
CA ALA A 181 22.83 -14.54 -11.81
C ALA A 181 24.00 -15.24 -11.11
N HIS A 182 24.20 -15.00 -9.81
CA HIS A 182 25.30 -15.59 -9.05
C HIS A 182 25.12 -17.10 -8.81
N THR A 183 23.88 -17.62 -8.74
CA THR A 183 23.62 -19.07 -8.66
C THR A 183 23.77 -19.78 -9.99
N LEU A 184 23.45 -19.13 -11.12
CA LEU A 184 23.64 -19.68 -12.46
C LEU A 184 25.14 -19.81 -12.82
N ASP A 185 25.95 -18.83 -12.42
CA ASP A 185 27.40 -18.81 -12.63
C ASP A 185 28.12 -19.95 -11.85
N LYS A 186 27.64 -20.26 -10.64
CA LYS A 186 28.14 -21.39 -9.84
C LYS A 186 27.71 -22.76 -10.34
N GLY A 187 26.62 -22.85 -11.11
CA GLY A 187 26.13 -24.11 -11.68
C GLY A 187 26.78 -24.52 -13.01
N HIS A 188 27.56 -23.63 -13.64
CA HIS A 188 28.34 -23.92 -14.85
C HIS A 188 29.83 -24.14 -14.57
N SER A 189 30.23 -24.15 -13.30
CA SER A 189 31.62 -24.33 -12.86
C SER A 189 31.87 -25.70 -12.20
N SER A 190 31.00 -26.68 -12.42
CA SER A 190 31.10 -28.05 -11.88
C SER A 190 31.02 -29.10 -12.98
#